data_AF-A0A843GMZ1-F1
#
_entry.id   AF-A0A843GMZ1-F1
#
_cell.length_a   1.000
_cell.length_b   1.000
_cell.length_c   1.000
_cell.angle_alpha   90.00
_cell.angle_beta   90.00
_cell.angle_gamma   90.00
#
_symmetry.space_group_name_H-M   'P 1'
#
loop_
_entity.id
_entity.type
_entity.pdbx_description
1 polymer ?
#
loop_
_entity_poly.entity_id
_entity_poly.type
_entity_poly.pdbx_seq_one_letter_code
_entity_poly.pdbx_strand_id
1 'polypeptide(L)' 'MRVVKIETCPWCGGAGHMVIEPMWRGSHGYHGCYSWEVQCTQCGATTPNGKFDNIYISQEEAEYKALEKWNKRKE' A
#
# COMPACT_ATOMS: atom_id res chain seq x y z
N MET A 1 -2.18 13.31 13.96
CA MET A 1 -2.39 13.13 12.52
C MET A 1 -1.05 13.31 11.82
N ARG A 2 -0.43 12.23 11.35
CA ARG A 2 0.80 12.31 10.56
C ARG A 2 0.40 12.23 9.09
N VAL A 3 0.74 13.24 8.30
CA VAL A 3 0.46 13.29 6.87
C VAL A 3 1.70 12.80 6.13
N VAL A 4 1.65 11.59 5.58
CA VAL A 4 2.73 11.05 4.73
C VAL A 4 2.28 11.19 3.28
N LYS A 5 3.06 11.91 2.46
CA LYS A 5 2.76 12.10 1.03
C LYS A 5 3.22 10.89 0.22
N ILE A 6 2.42 10.48 -0.76
CA ILE A 6 2.81 9.48 -1.75
C ILE A 6 3.78 10.12 -2.74
N GLU A 7 5.02 9.66 -2.81
CA GLU A 7 5.97 10.15 -3.82
C GLU A 7 5.62 9.65 -5.22
N THR A 8 6.07 10.38 -6.24
CA THR A 8 5.94 9.97 -7.64
C THR A 8 6.68 8.66 -7.92
N CYS A 9 6.24 7.95 -8.96
CA CYS A 9 6.87 6.76 -9.48
C CYS A 9 8.31 7.05 -9.97
N PRO A 10 9.36 6.37 -9.46
CA PRO A 10 10.73 6.60 -9.91
C PRO A 10 10.98 6.09 -11.33
N TRP A 11 10.16 5.16 -11.83
CA TRP A 11 10.33 4.58 -13.16
C TRP A 11 9.74 5.42 -14.29
N CYS A 12 8.57 6.03 -14.07
CA CYS A 12 7.85 6.75 -15.12
C CYS A 12 7.44 8.18 -14.73
N GLY A 13 7.75 8.64 -13.52
CA GLY A 13 7.34 9.95 -13.00
C GLY A 13 5.85 10.08 -12.66
N GLY A 14 5.05 9.05 -12.94
CA GLY A 14 3.61 9.05 -12.73
C GLY A 14 3.19 9.11 -11.25
N ALA A 15 1.92 9.45 -11.00
CA ALA A 15 1.39 9.52 -9.65
C ALA A 15 1.21 8.11 -9.03
N GLY A 16 1.69 7.93 -7.81
CA GLY A 16 1.34 6.80 -6.96
C GLY A 16 -0.03 7.02 -6.31
N HIS A 17 -0.79 5.95 -6.11
CA HIS A 17 -2.05 5.97 -5.37
C HIS A 17 -2.12 4.77 -4.42
N MET A 18 -2.78 4.96 -3.29
CA MET A 18 -3.03 3.89 -2.33
C MET A 18 -4.19 3.03 -2.83
N VAL A 19 -3.98 1.72 -2.84
CA VAL A 19 -4.98 0.71 -3.14
C VAL A 19 -5.27 -0.03 -1.84
N ILE A 20 -6.55 -0.05 -1.47
CA ILE A 20 -7.03 -0.72 -0.25
C ILE A 20 -8.04 -1.77 -0.71
N GLU A 21 -7.73 -3.03 -0.44
CA GLU A 21 -8.59 -4.16 -0.84
C GLU A 21 -9.00 -4.97 0.39
N PRO A 22 -10.26 -5.43 0.47
CA PRO A 22 -10.63 -6.40 1.49
C PRO A 22 -9.85 -7.69 1.26
N MET A 23 -9.32 -8.28 2.34
CA MET A 23 -8.66 -9.59 2.27
C MET A 23 -9.68 -10.73 2.09
N TRP A 24 -10.96 -10.44 2.33
CA TRP A 24 -12.03 -11.36 2.06
C TRP A 24 -12.34 -11.44 0.55
N ARG A 25 -11.75 -12.44 -0.11
CA ARG A 25 -12.11 -12.90 -1.46
C ARG A 25 -12.62 -14.35 -1.43
N GLY A 26 -13.59 -14.65 -0.58
CA GLY A 26 -14.32 -15.94 -0.60
C GLY A 26 -13.86 -17.04 0.36
N SER A 27 -12.84 -16.82 1.20
CA SER A 27 -12.42 -17.78 2.24
C SER A 27 -12.67 -17.25 3.66
N HIS A 28 -13.11 -18.12 4.57
CA HIS A 28 -13.39 -17.80 5.97
C HIS A 28 -12.09 -17.48 6.73
N GLY A 29 -11.99 -16.30 7.35
CA GLY A 29 -10.91 -16.02 8.31
C GLY A 29 -10.66 -14.54 8.67
N TYR A 30 -10.94 -13.59 7.77
CA TYR A 30 -10.43 -12.22 7.92
C TYR A 30 -11.50 -11.14 7.66
N HIS A 31 -12.66 -11.26 8.30
CA HIS A 31 -13.69 -10.22 8.26
C HIS A 31 -13.17 -8.91 8.86
N GLY A 32 -13.34 -7.80 8.13
CA GLY A 32 -12.85 -6.48 8.56
C GLY A 32 -11.34 -6.28 8.37
N CYS A 33 -10.64 -7.24 7.77
CA CYS A 33 -9.25 -7.09 7.38
C CYS A 33 -9.11 -6.64 5.92
N TYR A 34 -8.14 -5.77 5.69
CA TYR A 34 -7.83 -5.16 4.41
C TYR A 34 -6.33 -5.24 4.17
N SER A 35 -5.94 -5.06 2.91
CA SER A 35 -4.56 -4.97 2.48
C SER A 35 -4.34 -3.63 1.78
N TRP A 36 -3.25 -2.95 2.12
CA TRP A 36 -2.78 -1.68 1.60
C TRP A 36 -1.55 -1.89 0.71
N GLU A 37 -1.57 -1.27 -0.46
CA GLU A 37 -0.47 -1.25 -1.41
C GLU A 37 -0.45 0.09 -2.14
N VAL A 38 0.72 0.59 -2.52
CA VAL A 38 0.81 1.77 -3.39
C VAL A 38 1.11 1.30 -4.81
N GLN A 39 0.35 1.81 -5.77
CA GLN A 39 0.50 1.49 -7.18
C GLN A 39 0.70 2.74 -8.03
N CYS A 40 1.52 2.64 -9.08
CA CYS A 40 1.62 3.68 -10.09
C CYS A 40 0.42 3.61 -11.04
N THR A 41 -0.29 4.73 -11.18
CA THR A 41 -1.41 4.85 -12.13
C THR A 41 -0.99 4.71 -13.61
N GLN A 42 0.28 4.98 -13.92
CA GLN A 42 0.76 5.05 -15.31
C GLN A 42 1.43 3.76 -15.77
N CYS A 43 2.35 3.19 -14.97
CA CYS A 43 3.10 1.99 -15.35
C CYS A 43 2.70 0.72 -14.58
N GLY A 44 1.76 0.82 -13.63
CA GLY A 44 1.33 -0.32 -12.81
C GLY A 44 2.37 -0.83 -11.80
N ALA A 45 3.52 -0.16 -11.66
CA ALA A 45 4.52 -0.53 -10.67
C ALA A 45 3.94 -0.45 -9.25
N THR A 46 4.18 -1.47 -8.44
CA THR A 46 3.62 -1.57 -7.08
C THR A 46 4.71 -1.48 -6.01
N THR A 47 4.30 -1.42 -4.74
CA THR A 47 5.21 -1.42 -3.60
C THR A 47 6.10 -2.67 -3.58
N PRO A 48 7.44 -2.52 -3.45
CA PRO A 48 8.33 -3.68 -3.39
C PRO A 48 8.04 -4.58 -2.18
N ASN A 49 7.92 -5.89 -2.41
CA ASN A 49 7.58 -6.92 -1.42
C ASN A 49 6.09 -6.97 -0.99
N GLY A 50 5.20 -6.45 -1.82
CA GLY A 50 3.77 -6.78 -1.75
C GLY A 50 2.93 -5.85 -0.85
N LYS A 51 1.81 -6.40 -0.38
CA LYS A 51 0.77 -5.68 0.35
C LYS A 51 0.99 -5.77 1.87
N PHE A 52 0.57 -4.74 2.60
CA PHE A 52 0.55 -4.72 4.05
C PHE A 52 -0.87 -4.87 4.54
N ASP A 53 -1.14 -5.69 5.55
CA ASP A 53 -2.49 -5.90 6.07
C ASP A 53 -2.65 -5.50 7.53
N ASN A 54 -3.90 -5.38 7.97
CA ASN A 54 -4.28 -5.10 9.35
C ASN A 54 -4.72 -6.36 10.11
N ILE A 55 -4.21 -7.56 9.78
CA ILE A 55 -4.55 -8.78 10.55
C ILE A 55 -3.92 -8.71 11.94
N TYR A 56 -2.64 -8.29 12.01
CA TYR A 56 -1.85 -8.28 13.23
C TYR A 56 -1.41 -6.88 13.67
N ILE A 57 -1.74 -5.86 12.87
CA ILE A 57 -1.36 -4.46 13.10
C ILE A 57 -2.56 -3.55 12.85
N SER A 58 -2.46 -2.30 13.31
CA SER A 58 -3.51 -1.31 13.06
C SER A 58 -3.59 -0.91 11.57
N GLN A 59 -4.74 -0.39 11.16
CA GLN A 59 -4.91 0.16 9.80
C GLN A 59 -3.92 1.30 9.51
N GLU A 60 -3.72 2.19 10.48
CA GLU A 60 -2.76 3.31 10.38
C GLU A 60 -1.33 2.78 10.18
N GLU A 61 -0.95 1.71 10.87
CA GLU A 61 0.37 1.09 10.72
C GLU A 61 0.53 0.40 9.35
N ALA A 62 -0.50 -0.28 8.86
CA ALA A 62 -0.48 -0.92 7.53
C ALA A 62 -0.34 0.11 6.41
N GLU A 63 -1.12 1.21 6.48
CA GLU A 63 -1.03 2.33 5.55
C GLU A 63 0.37 2.97 5.58
N TYR A 64 0.88 3.27 6.78
CA TYR A 64 2.19 3.87 6.95
C TYR A 64 3.30 3.00 6.37
N LYS A 65 3.28 1.68 6.61
CA LYS A 65 4.27 0.75 6.04
C LYS A 65 4.19 0.72 4.51
N ALA A 66 2.99 0.74 3.93
CA ALA A 66 2.82 0.80 2.48
C ALA A 66 3.42 2.08 1.87
N LEU A 67 3.17 3.23 2.49
CA LEU A 67 3.73 4.53 2.09
C LEU A 67 5.24 4.60 2.25
N GLU A 68 5.76 4.19 3.41
CA GLU A 68 7.18 4.20 3.71
C GLU A 68 7.94 3.31 2.73
N LYS A 69 7.45 2.09 2.49
CA LYS A 69 8.07 1.14 1.57
C LYS A 69 8.02 1.62 0.13
N TRP A 70 6.92 2.25 -0.29
CA TRP A 70 6.84 2.94 -1.56
C TRP A 70 7.94 3.99 -1.60
N ASN A 71 7.93 5.00 -0.74
CA ASN A 71 8.88 6.12 -0.81
C ASN A 71 10.36 5.69 -0.68
N LYS A 72 10.67 4.65 0.11
CA LYS A 72 12.02 4.07 0.23
C LYS A 72 12.52 3.32 -1.01
N ARG A 73 11.64 2.95 -1.96
CA ARG A 73 12.06 2.26 -3.20
C ARG A 73 12.98 3.11 -4.09
N LYS A 74 13.16 4.38 -3.75
CA LYS A 74 13.98 5.37 -4.45
C LYS A 74 15.46 5.30 -4.08
N GLU A 75 15.83 4.50 -3.07
CA GLU A 75 17.23 4.31 -2.63
C GLU A 75 17.84 3.00 -3.15
#